data_AF-A0A7G9P631-F1
#
_entry.id   AF-A0A7G9P631-F1
#
_cell.length_a   1.000
_cell.length_b   1.000
_cell.length_c   1.000
_cell.angle_alpha   90.00
_cell.angle_beta   90.00
_cell.angle_gamma   90.00
#
_symmetry.space_group_name_H-M   'P 1'
#
loop_
_entity.id
_entity.type
_entity.pdbx_description
1 polymer ?
#
loop_
_entity_poly.entity_id
_entity_poly.type
_entity_poly.pdbx_seq_one_letter_code
_entity_poly.pdbx_strand_id
1 'polypeptide(L)'
;ADQNAFGVDLSKQQAAETVNWFAPAMHNIVKQNGRDVHIVIKPDHDCVVNSGLGSVRGARMAEESFSEVTGTQAQRLTDPLVWRYGGLYPTSWQDALDLVAAVTQRVVAEQGEDGLIVS
;
A
#
# COMPACT_ATOMS: atom_id res chain seq x y z
N ALA A 1 -15.43 15.86 -24.93
CA ALA A 1 -15.07 14.51 -24.47
C ALA A 1 -13.58 14.40 -24.11
N ASP A 2 -12.75 15.40 -24.45
CA ASP A 2 -11.28 15.30 -24.38
C ASP A 2 -10.64 15.70 -23.03
N GLN A 3 -11.47 15.92 -22.01
CA GLN A 3 -11.01 16.39 -20.68
C GLN A 3 -11.02 15.30 -19.61
N ASN A 4 -11.26 14.04 -19.98
CA ASN A 4 -11.18 12.91 -19.06
C ASN A 4 -10.45 11.73 -19.73
N ALA A 5 -9.89 10.85 -18.90
CA ALA A 5 -9.10 9.71 -19.35
C ALA A 5 -9.90 8.68 -20.18
N PHE A 6 -11.22 8.74 -20.17
CA PHE A 6 -12.10 7.81 -20.89
C PHE A 6 -12.46 8.30 -22.29
N GLY A 7 -12.26 9.58 -22.61
CA GLY A 7 -12.63 10.16 -23.90
C GLY A 7 -14.15 10.20 -24.15
N VAL A 8 -14.98 10.19 -23.10
CA VAL A 8 -16.45 10.18 -23.22
C VAL A 8 -17.13 11.38 -22.56
N ASP A 9 -18.44 11.52 -22.76
CA ASP A 9 -19.29 12.49 -22.07
C ASP A 9 -19.80 11.90 -20.73
N LEU A 10 -19.18 12.30 -19.63
CA LEU A 10 -19.52 11.86 -18.27
C LEU A 10 -20.76 12.55 -17.69
N SER A 11 -21.37 13.52 -18.39
CA SER A 11 -22.65 14.13 -17.94
C SER A 11 -23.85 13.21 -18.17
N LYS A 12 -23.67 12.15 -18.96
CA LYS A 12 -24.69 11.15 -19.28
C LYS A 12 -24.55 9.92 -18.40
N GLN A 13 -25.68 9.33 -18.04
CA GLN A 13 -25.72 8.05 -17.35
C GLN A 13 -25.00 6.98 -18.18
N GLN A 14 -24.15 6.20 -17.52
CA GLN A 14 -23.41 5.12 -18.16
C GLN A 14 -24.21 3.81 -18.12
N ALA A 15 -23.98 2.95 -19.12
CA ALA A 15 -24.59 1.62 -19.19
C ALA A 15 -23.97 0.66 -18.15
N ALA A 16 -24.59 -0.51 -17.98
CA ALA A 16 -24.01 -1.59 -17.18
C ALA A 16 -22.61 -1.96 -17.71
N GLU A 17 -21.72 -2.34 -16.78
CA GLU A 17 -20.34 -2.79 -17.08
C GLU A 17 -19.49 -1.76 -17.85
N THR A 18 -19.81 -0.46 -17.74
CA THR A 18 -19.03 0.61 -18.37
C THR A 18 -17.59 0.67 -17.86
N VAL A 19 -16.65 0.97 -18.75
CA VAL A 19 -15.25 1.26 -18.39
C VAL A 19 -15.07 2.70 -17.88
N ASN A 20 -16.07 3.56 -18.08
CA ASN A 20 -16.02 5.01 -17.82
C ASN A 20 -16.43 5.39 -16.38
N TRP A 21 -16.31 4.44 -15.45
CA TRP A 21 -16.75 4.60 -14.07
C TRP A 21 -15.78 3.92 -13.11
N PHE A 22 -15.73 4.41 -11.88
CA PHE A 22 -15.03 3.80 -10.76
C PHE A 22 -15.79 4.11 -9.46
N ALA A 23 -15.72 3.18 -8.52
CA ALA A 23 -16.32 3.35 -7.20
C ALA A 23 -15.48 4.32 -6.34
N PRO A 24 -16.05 4.94 -5.29
CA PRO A 24 -15.27 5.74 -4.34
C PRO A 24 -14.06 4.99 -3.77
N ALA A 25 -14.20 3.70 -3.44
CA ALA A 25 -13.11 2.88 -2.90
C ALA A 25 -11.95 2.63 -3.89
N MET A 26 -12.15 2.91 -5.19
CA MET A 26 -11.12 2.85 -6.22
C MET A 26 -10.32 4.16 -6.33
N HIS A 27 -10.67 5.20 -5.59
CA HIS A 27 -9.98 6.50 -5.57
C HIS A 27 -9.28 6.77 -4.24
N ASN A 28 -8.13 7.45 -4.27
CA ASN A 28 -7.51 8.04 -3.09
C ASN A 28 -6.56 9.20 -3.48
N ILE A 29 -5.91 9.82 -2.50
CA ILE A 29 -4.79 10.75 -2.68
C ILE A 29 -3.56 10.14 -2.02
N VAL A 30 -2.46 9.96 -2.77
CA VAL A 30 -1.24 9.29 -2.28
C VAL A 30 0.00 10.12 -2.60
N LYS A 31 1.12 9.82 -1.94
CA LYS A 31 2.42 10.40 -2.29
C LYS A 31 3.02 9.69 -3.50
N GLN A 32 3.35 10.45 -4.53
CA GLN A 32 4.20 10.00 -5.64
C GLN A 32 5.31 11.04 -5.84
N ASN A 33 6.58 10.61 -5.79
CA ASN A 33 7.75 11.49 -5.90
C ASN A 33 7.68 12.71 -4.95
N GLY A 34 7.21 12.47 -3.71
CA GLY A 34 7.07 13.49 -2.66
C GLY A 34 5.86 14.42 -2.79
N ARG A 35 5.03 14.29 -3.83
CA ARG A 35 3.85 15.13 -4.05
C ARG A 35 2.56 14.34 -3.83
N ASP A 36 1.53 15.00 -3.31
CA ASP A 36 0.19 14.44 -3.25
C ASP A 36 -0.40 14.40 -4.66
N VAL A 37 -0.88 13.23 -5.06
CA VAL A 37 -1.53 13.00 -6.35
C VAL A 37 -2.82 12.21 -6.15
N HIS A 38 -3.84 12.52 -6.95
CA HIS A 38 -5.01 11.66 -7.03
C HIS A 38 -4.64 10.37 -7.74
N ILE A 39 -5.07 9.24 -7.19
CA ILE A 39 -4.94 7.93 -7.80
C ILE A 39 -6.32 7.30 -7.99
N VAL A 40 -6.50 6.63 -9.12
CA VAL A 40 -7.62 5.71 -9.34
C VAL A 40 -7.05 4.34 -9.69
N ILE A 41 -7.36 3.32 -8.89
CA ILE A 41 -7.01 1.93 -9.14
C ILE A 41 -8.27 1.19 -9.55
N LYS A 42 -8.51 1.08 -10.86
CA LYS A 42 -9.68 0.41 -11.44
C LYS A 42 -9.27 -0.88 -12.16
N PRO A 43 -10.16 -1.88 -12.24
CA PRO A 43 -9.89 -3.09 -13.02
C PRO A 43 -9.71 -2.75 -14.51
N ASP A 44 -8.77 -3.46 -15.13
CA ASP A 44 -8.52 -3.42 -16.56
C ASP A 44 -9.54 -4.31 -17.29
N HIS A 45 -10.21 -3.73 -18.28
CA HIS A 45 -11.22 -4.41 -19.09
C HIS A 45 -10.59 -5.40 -20.08
N ASP A 46 -9.39 -5.11 -20.57
CA ASP A 46 -8.74 -5.91 -21.61
C ASP A 46 -7.92 -7.08 -21.01
N CYS A 47 -7.82 -7.14 -19.68
CA CYS A 47 -7.14 -8.22 -18.99
C CYS A 47 -7.93 -9.54 -19.11
N VAL A 48 -7.33 -10.54 -19.75
CA VAL A 48 -7.96 -11.86 -20.00
C VAL A 48 -8.32 -12.64 -18.73
N VAL A 49 -7.74 -12.30 -17.57
CA VAL A 49 -7.99 -13.01 -16.31
C VAL A 49 -9.34 -12.61 -15.71
N ASN A 50 -9.64 -11.32 -15.68
CA ASN A 50 -10.81 -10.78 -14.99
C ASN A 50 -11.77 -10.04 -15.91
N SER A 51 -11.39 -9.70 -17.15
CA SER A 51 -12.22 -9.02 -18.16
C SER A 51 -12.96 -7.80 -17.58
N GLY A 52 -12.27 -6.95 -16.81
CA GLY A 52 -12.85 -5.78 -16.17
C GLY A 52 -13.51 -6.01 -14.80
N LEU A 53 -13.62 -7.26 -14.34
CA LEU A 53 -14.20 -7.55 -13.02
C LEU A 53 -13.23 -7.17 -11.88
N GLY A 54 -13.73 -6.45 -10.89
CA GLY A 54 -13.03 -6.17 -9.63
C GLY A 54 -13.76 -6.81 -8.46
N SER A 55 -13.13 -7.76 -7.77
CA SER A 55 -13.71 -8.32 -6.53
C SER A 55 -13.82 -7.26 -5.43
N VAL A 56 -14.66 -7.45 -4.42
CA VAL A 56 -14.80 -6.53 -3.27
C VAL A 56 -13.46 -6.21 -2.57
N ARG A 57 -12.49 -7.13 -2.64
CA ARG A 57 -11.14 -6.94 -2.08
C ARG A 57 -10.23 -6.13 -3.02
N GLY A 58 -10.26 -6.45 -4.31
CA GLY A 58 -9.42 -5.75 -5.31
C GLY A 58 -9.93 -4.34 -5.62
N ALA A 59 -11.25 -4.15 -5.64
CA ALA A 59 -11.91 -2.88 -5.95
C ALA A 59 -11.74 -1.79 -4.87
N ARG A 60 -11.09 -2.11 -3.74
CA ARG A 60 -10.78 -1.16 -2.66
C ARG A 60 -9.28 -0.93 -2.45
N MET A 61 -8.43 -1.36 -3.38
CA MET A 61 -6.97 -1.17 -3.25
C MET A 61 -6.57 0.30 -3.04
N ALA A 62 -7.29 1.26 -3.63
CA ALA A 62 -6.99 2.68 -3.44
C ALA A 62 -7.37 3.14 -2.03
N GLU A 63 -8.56 2.79 -1.54
CA GLU A 63 -9.00 3.07 -0.16
C GLU A 63 -8.07 2.43 0.89
N GLU A 64 -7.57 1.23 0.61
CA GLU A 64 -6.61 0.50 1.44
C GLU A 64 -5.14 0.94 1.18
N SER A 65 -4.91 2.00 0.40
CA SER A 65 -3.59 2.62 0.27
C SER A 65 -3.37 3.67 1.36
N PHE A 66 -2.12 3.87 1.75
CA PHE A 66 -1.77 4.87 2.76
C PHE A 66 -1.94 6.30 2.24
N SER A 67 -2.64 7.12 3.02
CA SER A 67 -2.80 8.54 2.75
C SER A 67 -2.84 9.36 4.04
N GLU A 68 -1.95 10.32 4.16
CA GLU A 68 -2.04 11.36 5.20
C GLU A 68 -3.15 12.37 4.89
N VAL A 69 -3.49 12.56 3.61
CA VAL A 69 -4.48 13.55 3.16
C VAL A 69 -5.90 13.10 3.48
N THR A 70 -6.21 11.82 3.24
CA THR A 70 -7.55 11.26 3.49
C THR A 70 -7.61 10.47 4.81
N GLY A 71 -6.48 10.22 5.47
CA GLY A 71 -6.39 9.50 6.74
C GLY A 71 -6.49 7.97 6.62
N THR A 72 -6.42 7.42 5.41
CA THR A 72 -6.51 5.97 5.18
C THR A 72 -5.22 5.24 5.57
N GLN A 73 -5.38 4.07 6.21
CA GLN A 73 -4.29 3.19 6.67
C GLN A 73 -3.27 3.85 7.60
N ALA A 74 -3.71 4.70 8.53
CA ALA A 74 -2.85 5.34 9.53
C ALA A 74 -2.04 4.36 10.40
N GLN A 75 -2.44 3.09 10.46
CA GLN A 75 -1.71 2.02 11.14
C GLN A 75 -0.43 1.53 10.44
N ARG A 76 -0.17 1.95 9.20
CA ARG A 76 1.03 1.50 8.46
C ARG A 76 2.30 2.00 9.16
N LEU A 77 3.24 1.08 9.44
CA LEU A 77 4.51 1.42 10.06
C LEU A 77 5.32 2.39 9.19
N THR A 78 5.81 3.47 9.80
CA THR A 78 6.62 4.51 9.15
C THR A 78 8.08 4.48 9.57
N ASP A 79 8.35 4.05 10.80
CA ASP A 79 9.67 4.09 11.43
C ASP A 79 10.03 2.71 12.00
N PRO A 80 11.30 2.30 11.98
CA PRO A 80 11.77 1.18 12.76
C PRO A 80 11.45 1.35 14.25
N LEU A 81 10.97 0.28 14.89
CA LEU A 81 10.63 0.27 16.31
C LEU A 81 11.57 -0.69 17.06
N VAL A 82 12.11 -0.24 18.19
CA VAL A 82 12.94 -1.06 19.09
C VAL A 82 12.31 -1.09 20.48
N TRP A 83 12.29 -2.26 21.11
CA TRP A 83 11.87 -2.40 22.50
C TRP A 83 12.96 -1.90 23.45
N ARG A 84 12.69 -0.79 24.13
CA ARG A 84 13.59 -0.19 25.14
C ARG A 84 12.77 0.66 26.12
N TYR A 85 13.34 0.93 27.30
CA TYR A 85 12.70 1.79 28.32
C TYR A 85 11.25 1.40 28.69
N GLY A 86 10.89 0.12 28.53
CA GLY A 86 9.56 -0.39 28.85
C GLY A 86 8.51 -0.30 27.72
N GLY A 87 8.90 -0.02 26.47
CA GLY A 87 7.97 0.02 25.34
C GLY A 87 8.64 -0.04 23.96
N LEU A 88 7.83 0.03 22.89
CA LEU A 88 8.31 0.21 21.52
C LEU A 88 8.54 1.70 21.24
N TYR A 89 9.76 2.04 20.86
CA TYR A 89 10.13 3.42 20.53
C TYR A 89 10.67 3.51 19.09
N PRO A 90 10.30 4.55 18.34
CA PRO A 90 10.85 4.78 17.01
C PRO A 90 12.35 5.07 17.09
N THR A 91 13.07 4.65 16.06
CA THR A 91 14.51 4.87 15.91
C THR A 91 14.95 4.91 14.45
N SER A 92 16.23 5.21 14.21
CA SER A 92 16.80 5.21 12.87
C SER A 92 17.00 3.80 12.32
N TRP A 93 17.03 3.66 10.99
CA TRP A 93 17.40 2.40 10.35
C TRP A 93 18.77 1.87 10.80
N GLN A 94 19.76 2.76 10.98
CA GLN A 94 21.08 2.37 11.43
C GLN A 94 21.02 1.70 12.81
N ASP A 95 20.38 2.34 13.79
CA ASP A 95 20.23 1.80 15.16
C ASP A 95 19.48 0.46 15.17
N ALA A 96 18.36 0.38 14.46
CA ALA A 96 17.56 -0.85 14.39
C ALA A 96 18.33 -2.01 13.74
N LEU A 97 19.01 -1.76 12.62
CA LEU A 97 19.77 -2.77 11.91
C LEU A 97 21.01 -3.21 12.68
N ASP A 98 21.71 -2.30 13.35
CA ASP A 98 22.88 -2.62 14.17
C ASP A 98 22.50 -3.56 15.31
N LEU A 99 21.38 -3.29 15.99
CA LEU A 99 20.88 -4.16 17.06
C LEU A 99 20.50 -5.55 16.53
N VAL A 100 19.74 -5.63 15.44
CA VAL A 100 19.35 -6.91 14.82
C VAL A 100 20.60 -7.69 14.41
N ALA A 101 21.53 -7.06 13.70
CA ALA A 101 22.75 -7.71 13.23
C ALA A 101 23.62 -8.23 14.39
N ALA A 102 23.84 -7.42 15.43
CA ALA A 102 24.66 -7.82 16.57
C ALA A 102 24.08 -9.03 17.33
N VAL A 103 22.76 -9.03 17.57
CA VAL A 103 22.10 -10.15 18.25
C VAL A 103 22.10 -11.40 17.37
N THR A 104 21.73 -11.28 16.11
CA THR A 104 21.75 -12.41 15.17
C THR A 104 23.14 -13.00 15.01
N GLN A 105 24.18 -12.16 14.85
CA GLN A 105 25.57 -12.62 14.76
C GLN A 105 25.98 -13.39 16.01
N ARG A 106 25.60 -12.92 17.20
CA ARG A 106 25.93 -13.59 18.46
C ARG A 106 25.24 -14.95 18.58
N VAL A 107 23.96 -15.04 18.24
CA VAL A 107 23.20 -16.30 18.23
C VAL A 107 23.86 -17.30 17.29
N VAL A 108 24.15 -16.89 16.05
CA VAL A 108 24.80 -17.75 15.05
C VAL A 108 26.18 -18.22 15.51
N ALA A 109 26.97 -17.34 16.14
CA ALA A 109 28.30 -17.70 16.65
C ALA A 109 28.25 -18.73 17.79
N GLU A 110 27.20 -18.71 18.63
CA GLU A 110 27.07 -19.62 19.78
C GLU A 110 26.31 -20.91 19.47
N GLN A 111 25.33 -20.85 18.58
CA GLN A 111 24.33 -21.91 18.36
C GLN A 111 24.35 -22.45 16.93
N GLY A 112 25.17 -21.89 16.05
CA GLY A 112 25.10 -22.13 14.61
C GLY A 112 23.88 -21.45 13.96
N GLU A 113 23.73 -21.61 12.65
CA GLU A 113 22.60 -21.04 11.91
C GLU A 113 21.25 -21.64 12.33
N ASP A 114 21.24 -22.88 12.86
CA ASP A 114 20.04 -23.54 13.41
C ASP A 114 19.43 -22.76 14.60
N GLY A 115 20.21 -21.90 15.26
CA GLY A 115 19.71 -21.01 16.32
C GLY A 115 18.89 -19.82 15.78
N LEU A 116 18.98 -19.50 14.49
CA LEU A 116 18.20 -18.44 13.86
C LEU A 116 16.88 -19.01 13.32
N ILE A 117 15.76 -18.54 13.88
CA ILE A 117 14.42 -18.94 13.42
C ILE A 117 13.86 -17.90 12.46
N VAL A 118 13.41 -18.35 11.29
CA VAL A 118 12.67 -17.55 10.30
C VAL A 118 11.33 -18.26 10.04
N SER A 119 10.22 -17.54 10.24
CA SER A 119 8.84 -18.05 10.09
C SER A 119 8.12 -17.47 8.89
#